data_AF-A0A7G5GY68-F1
#
_entry.id   AF-A0A7G5GY68-F1
#
_cell.length_a   1.000
_cell.length_b   1.000
_cell.length_c   1.000
_cell.angle_alpha   90.00
_cell.angle_beta   90.00
_cell.angle_gamma   90.00
#
_symmetry.space_group_name_H-M   'P 1'
#
loop_
_entity.id
_entity.type
_entity.pdbx_description
1 polymer ?
#
loop_
_entity_poly.entity_id
_entity_poly.type
_entity_poly.pdbx_seq_one_letter_code
_entity_poly.pdbx_strand_id
1 'polypeptide(L)'
;MNYYFYAYFRNPKVTLHVGSCRFCNNGKGMQPKKLGYLTGRWRGGYASFELALEAAQGFSQDLGVQPVYCQRCFPGVTESNTTQQALSRN
;
A
#
# COMPACT_ATOMS: atom_id res chain seq x y z
N MET A 1 4.96 2.44 -14.03
CA MET A 1 3.80 1.98 -13.22
C MET A 1 4.04 2.52 -11.82
N ASN A 2 3.06 3.17 -11.19
CA ASN A 2 3.26 3.81 -9.89
C ASN A 2 2.66 2.97 -8.77
N TYR A 3 3.23 3.09 -7.58
CA TYR A 3 2.79 2.39 -6.38
C TYR A 3 2.40 3.37 -5.28
N TYR A 4 1.51 2.91 -4.42
CA TYR A 4 0.90 3.72 -3.37
C TYR A 4 0.68 2.85 -2.14
N PHE A 5 0.53 3.48 -0.98
CA PHE A 5 -0.08 2.83 0.16
C PHE A 5 -1.17 3.72 0.77
N TYR A 6 -2.15 3.08 1.39
CA TYR A 6 -3.16 3.74 2.19
C TYR A 6 -2.89 3.47 3.66
N ALA A 7 -2.70 4.54 4.44
CA ALA A 7 -2.57 4.46 5.88
C ALA A 7 -3.90 4.83 6.55
N TYR A 8 -4.51 3.90 7.27
CA TYR A 8 -5.72 4.09 8.05
C TYR A 8 -5.36 4.32 9.51
N PHE A 9 -5.80 5.42 10.12
CA PHE A 9 -5.33 5.86 11.44
C PHE A 9 -6.24 5.41 12.60
N ARG A 10 -7.55 5.26 12.35
CA ARG A 10 -8.51 4.86 13.41
C ARG A 10 -8.39 3.40 13.83
N ASN A 11 -8.09 2.52 12.89
CA ASN A 11 -7.77 1.11 13.13
C ASN A 11 -6.46 0.81 12.39
N PRO A 12 -5.31 1.13 13.02
CA PRO A 12 -4.02 1.20 12.35
C PRO A 12 -3.80 0.10 11.32
N LYS A 13 -3.69 0.53 10.06
CA LYS A 13 -3.47 -0.38 8.94
C LYS A 13 -2.77 0.36 7.82
N VAL A 14 -1.72 -0.23 7.26
CA VAL A 14 -1.04 0.28 6.08
C VAL A 14 -1.21 -0.75 4.98
N THR A 15 -1.82 -0.36 3.86
CA THR A 15 -2.10 -1.28 2.75
C THR A 15 -1.42 -0.80 1.47
N LEU A 16 -0.61 -1.66 0.84
CA LEU A 16 0.04 -1.41 -0.45
C LEU A 16 -0.92 -1.61 -1.62
N HIS A 17 -0.77 -0.76 -2.64
CA HIS A 17 -1.58 -0.73 -3.85
C HIS A 17 -0.75 -0.45 -5.11
N VAL A 18 -1.23 -0.94 -6.25
CA VAL A 18 -0.72 -0.61 -7.58
C VAL A 18 -1.60 0.49 -8.21
N GLY A 19 -0.98 1.51 -8.79
CA GLY A 19 -1.63 2.66 -9.42
C GLY A 19 -2.43 2.34 -10.69
N SER A 20 -2.29 1.15 -11.27
CA SER A 20 -3.10 0.68 -12.40
C SER A 20 -4.32 -0.14 -11.97
N CYS A 21 -4.53 -0.36 -10.66
CA CYS A 21 -5.65 -1.14 -10.18
C CYS A 21 -6.97 -0.38 -10.30
N ARG A 22 -7.82 -0.79 -11.25
CA ARG A 22 -9.16 -0.21 -11.49
C ARG A 22 -10.06 -0.23 -10.25
N PHE A 23 -9.92 -1.26 -9.42
CA PHE A 23 -10.70 -1.43 -8.18
C PHE A 23 -10.27 -0.44 -7.10
N CYS A 24 -9.02 0.03 -7.15
CA CYS A 24 -8.46 1.00 -6.21
C CYS A 24 -8.40 2.41 -6.81
N ASN A 25 -9.28 2.70 -7.78
CA ASN A 25 -9.38 3.99 -8.46
C ASN A 25 -8.04 4.46 -9.06
N ASN A 26 -7.26 3.53 -9.61
CA ASN A 26 -5.98 3.83 -10.26
C ASN A 26 -5.02 4.67 -9.39
N GLY A 27 -4.93 4.37 -8.09
CA GLY A 27 -4.06 5.10 -7.16
C GLY A 27 -4.53 6.52 -6.80
N LYS A 28 -5.66 6.99 -7.35
CA LYS A 28 -6.28 8.28 -6.98
C LYS A 28 -6.96 8.24 -5.60
N GLY A 29 -7.06 7.04 -5.04
CA GLY A 29 -7.66 6.79 -3.74
C GLY A 29 -9.18 6.69 -3.76
N MET A 30 -9.73 6.11 -2.69
CA MET A 30 -11.17 5.94 -2.50
C MET A 30 -11.76 7.16 -1.79
N GLN A 31 -12.92 7.62 -2.24
CA GLN A 31 -13.73 8.67 -1.61
C GLN A 31 -13.00 10.02 -1.39
N PRO A 32 -12.39 10.63 -2.43
CA PRO A 32 -11.85 11.98 -2.28
C PRO A 32 -12.97 12.93 -1.83
N LYS A 33 -12.70 13.72 -0.78
CA LYS A 33 -13.56 14.80 -0.25
C LYS A 33 -14.81 14.41 0.55
N LYS A 34 -15.08 13.11 0.83
CA LYS A 34 -16.26 12.72 1.65
C LYS A 34 -16.01 12.64 3.17
N LEU A 35 -14.81 12.28 3.63
CA LEU A 35 -14.53 12.01 5.05
C LEU A 35 -13.34 12.79 5.65
N GLY A 36 -12.77 13.74 4.91
CA GLY A 36 -11.56 14.47 5.33
C GLY A 36 -10.35 13.55 5.57
N TYR A 37 -9.29 14.09 6.19
CA TYR A 37 -8.08 13.34 6.55
C TYR A 37 -8.20 12.55 7.87
N LEU A 38 -9.41 12.45 8.43
CA LEU A 38 -9.64 11.96 9.79
C LEU A 38 -9.54 10.44 9.94
N THR A 39 -9.68 9.69 8.84
CA THR A 39 -9.75 8.23 8.88
C THR A 39 -8.52 7.56 8.28
N GLY A 40 -7.92 8.18 7.27
CA GLY A 40 -6.70 7.69 6.65
C GLY A 40 -6.26 8.56 5.48
N ARG A 41 -5.11 8.21 4.89
CA ARG A 41 -4.53 8.96 3.78
C ARG A 41 -3.82 8.05 2.79
N TRP A 42 -4.08 8.30 1.51
CA TRP A 42 -3.28 7.76 0.41
C TRP A 42 -1.94 8.49 0.35
N ARG A 43 -0.86 7.72 0.29
CA ARG A 43 0.51 8.19 0.09
C ARG A 43 1.08 7.44 -1.10
N GLY A 44 1.84 8.11 -1.96
CA GLY A 44 2.49 7.43 -3.07
C GLY A 44 2.78 8.30 -4.26
N GLY A 45 2.80 7.63 -5.42
CA GLY A 45 3.49 8.10 -6.63
C GLY A 45 4.89 7.50 -6.74
N TYR A 46 5.17 6.42 -6.00
CA TYR A 46 6.46 5.74 -6.01
C TYR A 46 6.70 5.06 -7.36
N ALA A 47 7.91 5.18 -7.88
CA ALA A 47 8.29 4.63 -9.18
C ALA A 47 8.44 3.09 -9.18
N SER A 48 8.66 2.49 -8.00
CA SER A 48 8.81 1.04 -7.83
C SER A 48 8.05 0.51 -6.62
N PHE A 49 7.90 -0.82 -6.57
CA PHE A 49 7.22 -1.50 -5.47
C PHE A 49 8.05 -1.43 -4.20
N GLU A 50 9.37 -1.57 -4.33
CA GLU A 50 10.34 -1.56 -3.23
C GLU A 50 10.31 -0.21 -2.50
N LEU A 51 10.30 0.90 -3.24
CA LEU A 51 10.19 2.25 -2.67
C LEU A 51 8.86 2.45 -1.93
N ALA A 52 7.77 1.90 -2.46
CA ALA A 52 6.48 1.96 -1.80
C ALA A 52 6.44 1.10 -0.54
N LEU A 53 7.06 -0.08 -0.58
CA LEU A 53 7.15 -1.01 0.56
C LEU A 53 8.01 -0.42 1.67
N GLU A 54 9.18 0.12 1.35
CA GLU A 54 10.06 0.79 2.32
C GLU A 54 9.34 1.95 3.01
N ALA A 55 8.69 2.83 2.23
CA ALA A 55 7.93 3.94 2.77
C ALA A 55 6.73 3.47 3.61
N ALA A 56 6.07 2.38 3.20
CA ALA A 56 4.99 1.77 3.95
C ALA A 56 5.49 1.16 5.26
N GLN A 57 6.65 0.48 5.26
CA GLN A 57 7.27 -0.11 6.45
C GLN A 57 7.64 0.95 7.47
N GLY A 58 8.32 2.02 7.05
CA GLY A 58 8.64 3.16 7.92
C GLY A 58 7.39 3.74 8.57
N PHE A 59 6.33 3.96 7.78
CA PHE A 59 5.07 4.46 8.31
C PHE A 59 4.34 3.46 9.22
N SER A 60 4.45 2.17 8.94
CA SER A 60 3.82 1.12 9.74
C SER A 60 4.51 0.95 11.09
N GLN A 61 5.82 1.14 11.15
CA GLN A 61 6.61 1.13 12.38
C GLN A 61 6.14 2.22 13.36
N ASP A 62 5.91 3.44 12.86
CA ASP A 62 5.35 4.55 13.66
C ASP A 62 3.96 4.23 14.24
N LEU A 63 3.19 3.39 13.54
CA LEU A 63 1.86 2.95 13.93
C LEU A 63 1.84 1.62 14.72
N GLY A 64 2.98 0.96 14.89
CA GLY A 64 3.07 -0.35 15.55
C GLY A 64 2.36 -1.48 14.80
N VAL A 65 2.25 -1.40 13.47
CA VAL A 65 1.60 -2.42 12.63
C VAL A 65 2.54 -2.91 11.52
N GLN A 66 2.16 -3.98 10.83
CA GLN A 66 2.83 -4.43 9.60
C GLN A 66 2.07 -3.95 8.36
N PRO A 67 2.77 -3.57 7.28
CA PRO A 67 2.11 -3.27 6.03
C PRO A 67 1.53 -4.55 5.43
N VAL A 68 0.35 -4.44 4.83
CA VAL A 68 -0.33 -5.54 4.14
C VAL A 68 -0.52 -5.23 2.67
N TYR A 69 -0.82 -6.25 1.86
CA TYR A 69 -1.04 -6.09 0.43
C TYR A 69 -2.53 -6.07 0.09
N CYS A 70 -2.92 -5.13 -0.77
CA CYS A 70 -4.27 -5.16 -1.33
C CYS A 70 -4.43 -6.41 -2.21
N GLN A 71 -5.34 -7.30 -1.82
CA GLN A 71 -5.62 -8.56 -2.53
C GLN A 71 -6.13 -8.36 -3.97
N ARG A 72 -6.66 -7.17 -4.29
CA ARG A 72 -7.05 -6.82 -5.67
C ARG A 72 -5.88 -6.33 -6.51
N CYS A 73 -4.88 -5.71 -5.89
CA CYS A 73 -3.66 -5.24 -6.55
C CYS A 73 -2.62 -6.36 -6.68
N PHE A 74 -2.55 -7.23 -5.68
CA PHE A 74 -1.54 -8.27 -5.52
C PHE A 74 -2.23 -9.61 -5.21
N PRO A 75 -2.95 -10.20 -6.19
CA PRO A 75 -3.59 -11.49 -5.98
C PRO A 75 -2.53 -12.56 -5.68
N GLY A 76 -2.74 -13.35 -4.62
CA GLY A 76 -1.82 -14.44 -4.24
C GLY A 76 -0.62 -14.01 -3.38
N VAL A 77 -0.48 -12.72 -3.07
CA VAL A 77 0.52 -12.26 -2.08
C VAL A 77 -0.13 -12.30 -0.70
N THR A 78 0.18 -13.37 0.05
CA THR A 78 -0.08 -13.50 1.48
C THR A 78 1.15 -13.04 2.28
N GLU A 79 0.94 -12.63 3.53
CA GLU A 79 1.96 -12.03 4.41
C GLU A 79 3.26 -12.86 4.52
N SER A 80 3.20 -14.16 4.25
CA SER A 80 4.32 -15.11 4.32
C SER A 80 5.29 -15.09 3.14
N ASN A 81 4.98 -14.44 2.01
CA ASN A 81 5.76 -14.59 0.76
C ASN A 81 6.71 -13.43 0.41
N THR A 82 6.81 -12.41 1.26
CA THR A 82 7.54 -11.17 0.92
C THR A 82 9.07 -11.36 0.80
N THR A 83 9.64 -12.39 1.42
CA THR A 83 11.11 -12.56 1.44
C THR A 83 11.68 -13.19 0.17
N GLN A 84 10.87 -13.79 -0.72
CA GLN A 84 11.40 -14.60 -1.85
C GLN A 84 11.22 -13.99 -3.25
N GLN A 85 10.38 -12.97 -3.44
CA GLN A 85 10.17 -12.38 -4.78
C GLN A 85 11.22 -11.35 -5.22
N ALA A 86 12.14 -10.95 -4.34
CA ALA A 86 13.25 -10.06 -4.69
C ALA A 86 14.44 -10.78 -5.37
N LEU A 87 14.44 -12.12 -5.45
CA LEU A 87 15.59 -12.93 -5.90
C LEU A 87 15.35 -13.79 -7.15
N SER A 88 14.18 -13.73 -7.78
CA SER A 88 13.82 -14.62 -8.92
C SER A 88 13.77 -13.93 -10.29
N ARG A 89 14.49 -12.81 -10.46
CA ARG A 89 14.67 -12.15 -11.77
C ARG A 89 16.14 -11.88 -12.11
N ASN A 90 16.97 -12.91 -12.02
CA ASN A 90 18.24 -12.99 -12.75
C ASN A 90 18.18 -14.17 -13.72
#